data_AF-A0A7C1NTW2-F1
#
_entry.id   AF-A0A7C1NTW2-F1
#
_cell.length_a   1.000
_cell.length_b   1.000
_cell.length_c   1.000
_cell.angle_alpha   90.00
_cell.angle_beta   90.00
_cell.angle_gamma   90.00
#
_symmetry.space_group_name_H-M   'P 1'
#
loop_
_entity.id
_entity.type
_entity.pdbx_description
1 polymer ?
#
loop_
_entity_poly.entity_id
_entity_poly.type
_entity_poly.pdbx_seq_one_letter_code
_entity_poly.pdbx_strand_id
1 'polypeptide(L)'
;MAIDTRTETPKVSVGDYLRNNIREYGLLLALVVIMLLFQFLTNGVLFRPVNITNLVLQNSFIVIMALGMLLIIVAGHIDLSVGSIVAFIG
;
A
#
# COMPACT_ATOMS: atom_id res chain seq x y z
N MET A 1 40.48 8.73 -42.24
CA MET A 1 39.12 9.05 -41.75
C MET A 1 39.03 8.57 -40.30
N ALA A 2 39.33 9.44 -39.35
CA ALA A 2 39.18 9.12 -37.93
C ALA A 2 37.71 9.30 -37.57
N ILE A 3 37.02 8.19 -37.26
CA ILE A 3 35.66 8.22 -36.73
C ILE A 3 35.82 8.61 -35.26
N ASP A 4 35.52 9.87 -34.93
CA ASP A 4 35.37 10.36 -33.55
C ASP A 4 34.09 9.73 -32.98
N THR A 5 34.21 8.51 -32.45
CA THR A 5 33.15 7.88 -31.68
C THR A 5 33.05 8.58 -30.34
N ARG A 6 32.42 9.76 -30.31
CA ARG A 6 31.97 10.37 -29.06
C ARG A 6 30.92 9.46 -28.46
N THR A 7 31.35 8.60 -27.54
CA THR A 7 30.46 7.90 -26.62
C THR A 7 29.78 8.97 -25.77
N GLU A 8 28.60 9.43 -26.19
CA GLU A 8 27.73 10.19 -25.32
C GLU A 8 27.32 9.26 -24.18
N THR A 9 27.99 9.39 -23.03
CA THR A 9 27.61 8.72 -21.81
C THR A 9 26.20 9.19 -21.46
N PRO A 10 25.20 8.29 -21.35
CA PRO A 10 23.87 8.69 -20.96
C PRO A 10 23.99 9.24 -19.56
N LYS A 11 23.93 10.57 -19.43
CA LYS A 11 23.87 11.25 -18.15
C LYS A 11 22.50 10.95 -17.58
N VAL A 12 22.34 9.81 -16.93
CA VAL A 12 21.11 9.49 -16.21
C VAL A 12 20.97 10.58 -15.16
N SER A 13 20.05 11.51 -15.42
CA SER A 13 19.90 12.71 -14.63
C SER A 13 19.29 12.31 -13.29
N VAL A 14 19.76 12.92 -12.21
CA VAL A 14 19.12 12.81 -10.89
C VAL A 14 17.62 13.13 -11.00
N GLY A 15 17.23 14.00 -11.95
CA GLY A 15 15.84 14.28 -12.28
C GLY A 15 15.04 13.09 -12.80
N ASP A 16 15.65 12.19 -13.58
CA ASP A 16 14.99 10.98 -14.11
C ASP A 16 14.79 9.94 -13.00
N TYR A 17 15.76 9.82 -12.09
CA TYR A 17 15.61 9.00 -10.88
C TYR A 17 14.50 9.53 -9.99
N LEU A 18 14.45 10.84 -9.72
CA LEU A 18 13.36 11.43 -8.94
C LEU A 18 12.01 11.22 -9.61
N ARG A 19 11.91 11.43 -10.93
CA ARG A 19 10.65 11.32 -11.69
C ARG A 19 10.07 9.90 -11.69
N ASN A 20 10.92 8.87 -11.71
CA ASN A 20 10.46 7.49 -11.65
C ASN A 20 9.97 7.09 -10.26
N ASN A 21 10.64 7.58 -9.21
CA ASN A 21 10.41 7.18 -7.82
C ASN A 21 9.34 8.05 -7.10
N ILE A 22 9.01 9.24 -7.62
CA ILE A 22 8.09 10.18 -6.95
C ILE A 22 6.67 9.65 -6.82
N ARG A 23 6.22 8.75 -7.71
CA ARG A 23 4.89 8.14 -7.61
C ARG A 23 4.84 7.11 -6.49
N GLU A 24 5.87 6.27 -6.41
CA GLU A 24 5.97 5.19 -5.43
C GLU A 24 6.16 5.76 -4.01
N TYR A 25 7.08 6.72 -3.84
CA TYR A 25 7.28 7.38 -2.55
C TYR A 25 6.25 8.47 -2.25
N GLY A 26 5.56 9.01 -3.27
CA GLY A 26 4.54 10.04 -3.10
C GLY A 26 3.33 9.56 -2.31
N LEU A 27 2.90 8.31 -2.49
CA LEU A 27 1.80 7.72 -1.72
C LEU A 27 2.18 7.55 -0.25
N LEU A 28 3.38 7.01 0.02
CA LEU A 28 3.88 6.86 1.39
C LEU A 28 4.03 8.23 2.08
N LEU A 29 4.57 9.22 1.37
CA LEU A 29 4.69 10.59 1.87
C LEU A 29 3.32 11.20 2.19
N ALA A 30 2.34 11.04 1.29
CA ALA A 30 0.97 11.50 1.51
C ALA A 30 0.33 10.84 2.73
N LEU A 31 0.54 9.54 2.93
CA LEU A 31 0.08 8.81 4.11
C LEU A 31 0.67 9.41 5.40
N VAL A 32 1.99 9.62 5.45
CA VAL A 32 2.67 10.21 6.61
C VAL A 32 2.13 11.61 6.92
N VAL A 33 1.97 12.45 5.88
CA VAL A 33 1.42 13.80 6.03
C VAL A 33 0.01 13.76 6.64
N ILE A 34 -0.86 12.89 6.14
CA ILE A 34 -2.23 12.74 6.66
C ILE A 34 -2.22 12.17 8.09
N MET A 35 -1.34 11.22 8.40
CA MET A 35 -1.20 10.68 9.75
C MET A 35 -0.78 11.76 10.75
N LEU A 36 0.18 12.62 10.40
CA LEU A 36 0.61 13.74 11.24
C LEU A 36 -0.49 14.79 11.38
N LEU A 37 -1.19 15.11 10.29
CA LEU A 37 -2.33 16.02 10.29
C LEU A 37 -3.41 15.54 11.25
N PHE A 38 -3.86 14.29 11.13
CA PHE A 38 -4.87 13.74 12.02
C PHE A 38 -4.36 13.57 13.45
N GLN A 39 -3.09 13.23 13.65
CA GLN A 39 -2.52 13.17 14.99
C GLN A 39 -2.59 14.53 15.70
N PHE A 40 -2.31 15.63 14.99
CA PHE A 40 -2.43 16.98 15.54
C PHE A 40 -3.88 17.39 15.75
N LEU A 41 -4.73 17.26 14.72
CA LEU A 41 -6.13 17.68 14.78
C LEU A 41 -6.97 16.88 15.78
N THR A 42 -6.61 15.62 16.04
CA THR A 42 -7.34 14.74 16.99
C THR A 42 -6.74 14.71 18.39
N ASN A 43 -5.79 15.61 18.72
CA ASN A 43 -5.12 15.62 20.03
C ASN A 43 -4.49 14.26 20.40
N GLY A 44 -3.89 13.61 19.41
CA GLY A 44 -3.16 12.38 19.56
C GLY A 44 -3.99 11.10 19.66
N VAL A 45 -5.28 11.14 19.31
CA VAL A 45 -6.17 9.96 19.35
C VAL A 45 -5.75 8.87 18.35
N LEU A 46 -5.17 9.25 17.21
CA LEU A 46 -4.79 8.31 16.15
C LEU A 46 -3.86 7.20 16.65
N PHE A 47 -2.80 7.55 17.39
CA PHE A 47 -1.82 6.58 17.94
C PHE A 47 -2.18 6.06 19.34
N ARG A 48 -3.39 6.33 19.86
CA ARG A 48 -3.80 5.71 21.13
C ARG A 48 -3.88 4.19 20.95
N PRO A 49 -3.48 3.38 21.96
CA PRO A 49 -3.52 1.93 21.87
C PRO A 49 -4.89 1.39 21.44
N VAL A 50 -5.97 1.98 21.94
CA VAL A 50 -7.35 1.62 21.57
C VAL A 50 -7.59 1.83 20.07
N ASN A 51 -7.14 2.95 19.50
CA ASN A 51 -7.36 3.25 18.09
C ASN A 51 -6.49 2.38 17.17
N ILE A 52 -5.24 2.10 17.57
CA ILE A 52 -4.36 1.16 16.86
C ILE A 52 -4.96 -0.25 16.88
N THR A 53 -5.37 -0.74 18.06
CA THR A 53 -6.03 -2.05 18.18
C THR A 53 -7.31 -2.11 17.35
N ASN A 54 -8.12 -1.04 17.34
CA ASN A 54 -9.34 -0.99 16.53
C ASN A 54 -9.03 -1.03 15.02
N LEU A 55 -8.02 -0.30 14.55
CA LEU A 55 -7.57 -0.35 13.15
C LEU A 55 -7.11 -1.75 12.75
N VAL A 56 -6.35 -2.41 13.63
CA VAL A 56 -5.89 -3.79 13.42
C VAL A 56 -7.07 -4.75 13.42
N LEU A 57 -7.99 -4.66 14.39
CA LEU A 57 -9.16 -5.55 14.47
C LEU A 57 -10.10 -5.37 13.27
N GLN A 58 -10.32 -4.14 12.82
CA GLN A 58 -11.12 -3.84 11.63
C GLN A 58 -10.49 -4.41 10.35
N ASN A 59 -9.17 -4.28 10.18
CA ASN A 59 -8.48 -4.88 9.02
C ASN A 59 -8.27 -6.39 9.15
N SER A 60 -8.19 -6.92 10.37
CA SER A 60 -8.02 -8.35 10.63
C SER A 60 -9.16 -9.16 10.03
N PHE A 61 -10.39 -8.62 10.02
CA PHE A 61 -11.52 -9.26 9.37
C PHE A 61 -11.22 -9.60 7.90
N ILE A 62 -10.72 -8.63 7.12
CA ILE A 62 -10.36 -8.83 5.71
C ILE A 62 -9.23 -9.86 5.58
N VAL A 63 -8.21 -9.78 6.44
CA VAL A 63 -7.06 -10.71 6.41
C VAL A 63 -7.49 -12.14 6.69
N ILE A 64 -8.33 -12.36 7.71
CA ILE A 64 -8.83 -13.69 8.08
C ILE A 64 -9.65 -14.28 6.93
N MET A 65 -10.51 -13.48 6.29
CA MET A 65 -11.28 -13.93 5.12
C MET A 65 -10.39 -14.26 3.93
N ALA A 66 -9.40 -13.43 3.64
CA ALA A 66 -8.45 -13.66 2.55
C ALA A 66 -7.64 -14.94 2.78
N LEU A 67 -7.22 -15.22 4.02
CA LEU A 67 -6.55 -16.47 4.39
C LEU A 67 -7.49 -17.68 4.21
N GLY A 68 -8.75 -17.56 4.58
CA GLY A 68 -9.75 -18.61 4.34
C GLY A 68 -9.94 -18.92 2.86
N MET A 69 -10.11 -17.88 2.02
CA MET A 69 -10.22 -18.04 0.57
C MET A 69 -8.94 -18.57 -0.08
N LEU A 70 -7.75 -18.21 0.44
CA LEU A 70 -6.47 -18.72 -0.03
C LEU A 70 -6.39 -20.25 0.09
N LEU A 71 -6.80 -20.82 1.22
CA LEU A 71 -6.77 -22.28 1.43
C LEU A 71 -7.71 -23.02 0.46
N ILE A 72 -8.86 -22.43 0.14
CA ILE A 72 -9.84 -23.02 -0.77
C ILE A 72 -9.31 -23.01 -2.22
N ILE A 73 -8.68 -21.90 -2.63
CA ILE A 73 -8.05 -21.76 -3.96
C ILE A 73 -6.89 -22.75 -4.13
N VAL A 74 -6.04 -22.93 -3.11
CA VAL A 74 -4.95 -23.92 -3.16
C VAL A 74 -5.48 -25.34 -3.29
N ALA A 75 -6.65 -25.64 -2.72
CA ALA A 75 -7.32 -26.93 -2.87
C ALA A 75 -8.00 -27.11 -4.24
N GLY A 76 -7.89 -26.17 -5.18
CA GLY A 76 -8.43 -26.26 -6.55
C GLY A 76 -9.89 -25.80 -6.69
N HIS A 77 -10.45 -25.17 -5.65
CA HIS A 77 -11.83 -24.69 -5.65
C HIS A 77 -11.83 -23.16 -5.60
N ILE A 78 -12.71 -22.49 -6.35
CA ILE A 78 -12.87 -21.03 -6.27
C ILE A 78 -14.20 -20.76 -5.57
N ASP A 79 -14.15 -20.56 -4.26
CA ASP A 79 -15.35 -20.31 -3.46
C ASP A 79 -15.54 -18.81 -3.20
N LEU A 80 -16.59 -18.26 -3.84
CA LEU A 80 -17.03 -16.87 -3.70
C LEU A 80 -18.08 -16.70 -2.57
N SER A 81 -18.50 -17.78 -1.92
CA SER A 81 -19.59 -17.77 -0.92
C SER A 81 -19.28 -16.87 0.27
N VAL A 82 -18.04 -16.87 0.77
CA VAL A 82 -17.60 -16.02 1.90
C VAL A 82 -17.80 -14.54 1.56
N GLY A 83 -17.46 -14.12 0.34
CA GLY A 83 -17.67 -12.73 -0.11
C GLY A 83 -19.14 -12.34 -0.15
N SER A 84 -20.04 -13.27 -0.54
CA SER A 84 -21.48 -13.02 -0.58
C SER A 84 -22.11 -12.88 0.81
N ILE A 85 -21.64 -13.66 1.80
CA ILE A 85 -22.09 -13.57 3.19
C ILE A 85 -21.66 -12.25 3.81
N VAL A 86 -20.43 -11.82 3.51
CA VAL A 86 -19.89 -10.54 4.00
C VAL A 86 -20.68 -9.38 3.42
N ALA A 87 -20.97 -9.40 2.11
CA ALA A 87 -21.81 -8.39 1.47
C ALA A 87 -23.24 -8.36 2.03
N PHE A 88 -23.75 -9.48 2.55
CA PHE A 88 -25.06 -9.55 3.17
C PHE A 88 -25.08 -9.03 4.62
N ILE A 89 -24.04 -9.31 5.41
CA ILE A 89 -23.98 -8.92 6.82
C ILE A 89 -23.53 -7.45 6.99
N GLY A 90 -22.71 -6.93 6.07
CA GLY A 90 -22.13 -5.59 6.15
C GLY A 90 -20.78 -5.59 6.87
#